data_AF-A0A1A0M1K6-F1
#
_entry.id   AF-A0A1A0M1K6-F1
#
_cell.length_a   1.000
_cell.length_b   1.000
_cell.length_c   1.000
_cell.angle_alpha   90.00
_cell.angle_beta   90.00
_cell.angle_gamma   90.00
#
_symmetry.space_group_name_H-M   'P 1'
#
loop_
_entity.id
_entity.type
_entity.pdbx_description
1 polymer ?
#
loop_
_entity_poly.entity_id
_entity_poly.type
_entity_poly.pdbx_seq_one_letter_code
_entity_poly.pdbx_strand_id
1 'polypeptide(L)'
;MTTTSVALSGYWDAGYWNVLGRGVYAIILYSIVGLVLMIVGFYAIDLTTPGPLRKMVDAGKPNAIVVAAAGMVSMALIVVLAIYASSGKLVEGLVGSAIFGIVGIIAQVVMMRIATLVIGIDMNSLFESDEFSYDSLMVAASQFALGIVVAVAIL
;
A
#
# COMPACT_ATOMS: atom_id res chain seq x y z
N MET A 1 -42.49 -34.70 6.22
CA MET A 1 -41.29 -34.17 6.91
C MET A 1 -40.02 -34.66 6.20
N THR A 2 -39.74 -34.21 4.97
CA THR A 2 -38.59 -34.74 4.18
C THR A 2 -37.95 -33.74 3.21
N THR A 3 -38.42 -32.49 3.12
CA THR A 3 -37.91 -31.51 2.16
C THR A 3 -36.79 -30.60 2.70
N THR A 4 -36.56 -30.57 4.01
CA THR A 4 -35.54 -29.71 4.64
C THR A 4 -34.14 -30.33 4.68
N SER A 5 -33.98 -31.65 4.61
CA SER A 5 -32.66 -32.30 4.68
C SER A 5 -31.88 -32.28 3.35
N VAL A 6 -32.59 -32.29 2.21
CA VAL A 6 -31.97 -32.23 0.87
C VAL A 6 -31.38 -30.84 0.60
N ALA A 7 -32.00 -29.78 1.14
CA ALA A 7 -31.50 -28.41 1.00
C ALA A 7 -30.21 -28.15 1.80
N LEU A 8 -29.99 -28.82 2.94
CA LEU A 8 -28.79 -28.66 3.77
C LEU A 8 -27.59 -29.50 3.28
N SER A 9 -27.84 -30.64 2.62
CA SER A 9 -26.79 -31.48 2.06
C SER A 9 -26.03 -30.81 0.91
N GLY A 10 -26.71 -29.98 0.11
CA GLY A 10 -26.09 -29.30 -1.05
C GLY A 10 -25.29 -28.03 -0.71
N TYR A 11 -25.42 -27.49 0.52
CA TYR A 11 -24.64 -26.31 0.94
C TYR A 11 -23.17 -26.64 1.18
N TRP A 12 -22.87 -27.88 1.61
CA TRP A 12 -21.52 -28.37 1.91
C TRP A 12 -20.96 -29.28 0.80
N ASP A 13 -21.40 -29.09 -0.44
CA ASP A 13 -20.97 -29.88 -1.59
C ASP A 13 -19.48 -29.68 -1.93
N ALA A 14 -18.90 -30.60 -2.72
CA ALA A 14 -17.56 -30.47 -3.28
C ALA A 14 -17.35 -29.15 -4.05
N GLY A 15 -18.42 -28.56 -4.60
CA GLY A 15 -18.39 -27.23 -5.22
C GLY A 15 -18.05 -26.11 -4.22
N TYR A 16 -18.60 -26.16 -3.01
CA TYR A 16 -18.33 -25.18 -1.94
C TYR A 16 -16.88 -25.26 -1.47
N TRP A 17 -16.36 -26.48 -1.22
CA TRP A 17 -14.96 -26.70 -0.86
C TRP A 17 -13.98 -26.23 -1.94
N ASN A 18 -14.33 -26.37 -3.22
CA ASN A 18 -13.53 -25.84 -4.33
C ASN A 18 -13.52 -24.31 -4.38
N VAL A 19 -14.66 -23.66 -4.10
CA VAL A 19 -14.74 -22.19 -4.03
C VAL A 19 -13.92 -21.68 -2.84
N LEU A 20 -14.08 -22.29 -1.66
CA LEU A 20 -13.29 -21.96 -0.47
C LEU A 20 -11.79 -22.16 -0.73
N GLY A 21 -11.40 -23.31 -1.28
CA GLY A 21 -10.01 -23.60 -1.61
C GLY A 21 -9.42 -22.54 -2.53
N ARG A 22 -10.09 -22.24 -3.66
CA ARG A 22 -9.67 -21.18 -4.58
C ARG A 22 -9.59 -19.80 -3.91
N GLY A 23 -10.55 -19.47 -3.05
CA GLY A 23 -10.54 -18.21 -2.29
C GLY A 23 -9.35 -18.11 -1.35
N VAL A 24 -9.07 -19.16 -0.57
CA VAL A 24 -7.92 -19.21 0.35
C VAL A 24 -6.60 -19.08 -0.40
N TYR A 25 -6.42 -19.81 -1.52
CA TYR A 25 -5.23 -19.68 -2.35
C TYR A 25 -5.06 -18.26 -2.92
N ALA A 26 -6.15 -17.65 -3.38
CA ALA A 26 -6.11 -16.28 -3.86
C ALA A 26 -5.70 -15.28 -2.76
N ILE A 27 -6.28 -15.40 -1.56
CA ILE A 27 -5.94 -14.54 -0.42
C ILE A 27 -4.44 -14.63 -0.11
N ILE A 28 -3.90 -15.85 -0.01
CA ILE A 28 -2.47 -16.05 0.29
C ILE A 28 -1.60 -15.40 -0.80
N LEU A 29 -1.91 -15.65 -2.06
CA LEU A 29 -1.13 -15.15 -3.19
C LEU A 29 -1.16 -13.61 -3.29
N TYR A 30 -2.34 -13.00 -3.21
CA TYR A 30 -2.46 -11.55 -3.20
C TYR A 30 -1.84 -10.91 -1.95
N SER A 31 -1.90 -11.58 -0.79
CA SER A 31 -1.22 -11.11 0.43
C SER A 31 0.29 -11.10 0.27
N ILE A 32 0.87 -12.12 -0.37
CA ILE A 32 2.31 -12.18 -0.67
C ILE A 32 2.69 -11.06 -1.66
N VAL A 33 1.93 -10.90 -2.75
CA VAL A 33 2.17 -9.83 -3.72
C VAL A 33 2.08 -8.45 -3.05
N GLY A 34 1.03 -8.22 -2.27
CA GLY A 34 0.85 -6.98 -1.53
C GLY A 34 2.01 -6.72 -0.57
N LEU A 35 2.46 -7.73 0.19
CA LEU A 35 3.62 -7.61 1.07
C LEU A 35 4.90 -7.25 0.30
N VAL A 36 5.17 -7.91 -0.83
CA VAL A 36 6.34 -7.63 -1.67
C VAL A 36 6.28 -6.20 -2.19
N LEU A 37 5.13 -5.75 -2.69
CA LEU A 37 4.94 -4.37 -3.14
C LEU A 37 5.17 -3.37 -2.01
N MET A 38 4.64 -3.63 -0.81
CA MET A 38 4.84 -2.81 0.39
C MET A 38 6.32 -2.69 0.76
N ILE A 39 7.08 -3.79 0.72
CA ILE A 39 8.52 -3.75 0.97
C ILE A 39 9.23 -2.92 -0.10
N VAL A 40 8.90 -3.16 -1.39
CA VAL A 40 9.54 -2.46 -2.51
C VAL A 40 9.33 -0.96 -2.44
N GLY A 41 8.11 -0.47 -2.19
CA GLY A 41 7.89 0.97 -2.13
C GLY A 41 8.35 1.62 -0.83
N PHE A 42 8.41 0.90 0.29
CA PHE A 42 9.13 1.42 1.47
C PHE A 42 10.59 1.69 1.12
N TYR A 43 11.27 0.76 0.45
CA TYR A 43 12.63 0.98 -0.06
C TYR A 43 12.70 2.11 -1.09
N ALA A 44 11.70 2.26 -1.96
CA ALA A 44 11.64 3.37 -2.92
C ALA A 44 11.53 4.73 -2.23
N ILE A 45 10.76 4.83 -1.15
CA ILE A 45 10.65 6.04 -0.31
C ILE A 45 11.96 6.28 0.43
N ASP A 46 12.55 5.27 1.06
CA ASP A 46 13.81 5.39 1.81
C ASP A 46 14.97 5.85 0.90
N LEU A 47 15.01 5.39 -0.35
CA LEU A 47 16.02 5.81 -1.33
C LEU A 47 15.86 7.26 -1.80
N THR A 48 14.63 7.76 -1.87
CA THR A 48 14.31 9.08 -2.43
C THR A 48 14.18 10.17 -1.36
N THR A 49 14.08 9.77 -0.10
CA THR A 49 14.07 10.65 1.05
C THR A 49 15.51 10.98 1.49
N PRO A 50 15.85 12.25 1.75
CA PRO A 50 17.18 12.58 2.26
C PRO A 50 17.35 12.03 3.68
N GLY A 51 18.39 11.20 3.84
CA GLY A 51 18.70 10.45 5.05
C GLY A 51 17.95 9.11 5.16
N PRO A 52 18.54 8.09 5.80
CA PRO A 52 17.90 6.78 5.94
C PRO A 52 16.70 6.88 6.88
N LEU A 53 15.50 7.04 6.31
CA LEU A 53 14.21 7.17 6.98
C LEU A 53 14.06 6.05 8.01
N ARG A 54 14.45 4.83 7.63
CA ARG A 54 14.45 3.67 8.53
C ARG A 54 15.28 3.88 9.80
N LYS A 55 16.49 4.43 9.69
CA LYS A 55 17.33 4.70 10.87
C LYS A 55 16.75 5.81 11.74
N MET A 56 16.05 6.78 11.14
CA MET A 56 15.42 7.87 11.89
C MET A 56 14.17 7.40 12.64
N VAL A 57 13.37 6.52 12.03
CA VAL A 57 12.27 5.83 12.70
C VAL A 57 12.80 4.95 13.83
N ASP A 58 13.86 4.17 13.58
CA ASP A 58 14.52 3.33 14.60
C ASP A 58 15.11 4.20 15.74
N ALA A 59 15.59 5.41 15.43
CA ALA A 59 16.10 6.37 16.40
C ALA A 59 15.00 7.15 17.16
N GLY A 60 13.71 6.90 16.86
CA GLY A 60 12.60 7.53 17.57
C GLY A 60 12.31 8.97 17.16
N LYS A 61 12.79 9.43 15.99
CA LYS A 61 12.58 10.82 15.54
C LYS A 61 11.11 11.07 15.21
N PRO A 62 10.40 11.98 15.90
CA PRO A 62 8.95 12.07 15.83
C PRO A 62 8.44 12.48 14.44
N ASN A 63 9.12 13.42 13.78
CA ASN A 63 8.73 13.89 12.44
C ASN A 63 8.90 12.81 11.37
N ALA A 64 10.00 12.04 11.44
CA ALA A 64 10.25 10.92 10.53
C ALA A 64 9.18 9.82 10.69
N ILE A 65 8.80 9.50 11.94
CA ILE A 65 7.76 8.51 12.23
C ILE A 65 6.41 8.91 11.63
N VAL A 66 5.98 10.15 11.81
CA VAL A 66 4.68 10.62 11.31
C VAL A 66 4.63 10.61 9.78
N VAL A 67 5.67 11.09 9.12
CA VAL A 67 5.73 11.09 7.65
C VAL A 67 5.85 9.66 7.10
N ALA A 68 6.65 8.80 7.73
CA ALA A 68 6.76 7.39 7.35
C ALA A 68 5.42 6.66 7.51
N ALA A 69 4.71 6.87 8.62
CA ALA A 69 3.42 6.25 8.88
C ALA A 69 2.39 6.68 7.82
N ALA A 70 2.29 7.98 7.51
CA ALA A 70 1.39 8.46 6.46
C ALA A 70 1.77 7.91 5.07
N GLY A 71 3.07 7.84 4.76
CA GLY A 71 3.57 7.24 3.52
C GLY A 71 3.20 5.77 3.38
N MET A 72 3.33 4.98 4.45
CA MET A 72 2.95 3.57 4.46
C MET A 72 1.45 3.37 4.26
N VAL A 73 0.61 4.19 4.90
CA VAL A 73 -0.85 4.11 4.74
C VAL A 73 -1.24 4.48 3.30
N SER A 74 -0.66 5.55 2.76
CA SER A 74 -0.89 6.00 1.39
C SER A 74 -0.53 4.92 0.36
N MET A 75 0.63 4.29 0.58
CA MET A 75 1.11 3.21 -0.26
C MET A 75 0.27 1.93 -0.17
N ALA A 76 -0.21 1.58 1.03
CA ALA A 76 -1.12 0.47 1.21
C ALA A 76 -2.41 0.67 0.38
N LEU A 77 -2.91 1.91 0.33
CA LEU A 77 -4.10 2.26 -0.44
C LEU A 77 -3.87 2.06 -1.95
N ILE A 78 -2.70 2.44 -2.49
CA ILE A 78 -2.29 2.14 -3.87
C ILE A 78 -2.31 0.64 -4.14
N VAL A 79 -1.70 -0.16 -3.27
CA VAL A 79 -1.60 -1.62 -3.45
C VAL A 79 -2.99 -2.27 -3.40
N VAL A 80 -3.86 -1.84 -2.47
CA VAL A 80 -5.24 -2.35 -2.36
C VAL A 80 -6.02 -2.05 -3.64
N LEU A 81 -5.92 -0.83 -4.18
CA LEU A 81 -6.61 -0.43 -5.40
C LEU A 81 -6.03 -1.10 -6.65
N ALA A 82 -4.72 -1.36 -6.70
CA ALA A 82 -4.09 -2.15 -7.75
C ALA A 82 -4.59 -3.60 -7.76
N ILE A 83 -4.74 -4.22 -6.58
CA ILE A 83 -5.34 -5.56 -6.45
C ILE A 83 -6.82 -5.51 -6.88
N TYR A 84 -7.55 -4.49 -6.46
CA TYR A 84 -8.97 -4.34 -6.79
C TYR A 84 -9.23 -4.12 -8.28
N ALA A 85 -8.43 -3.29 -8.95
CA ALA A 85 -8.53 -3.01 -10.39
C ALA A 85 -8.18 -4.24 -11.25
N SER A 86 -7.34 -5.13 -10.71
CA SER A 86 -6.83 -6.28 -11.45
C SER A 86 -7.86 -7.42 -11.49
N SER A 87 -8.70 -7.37 -12.53
CA SER A 87 -9.72 -8.38 -12.82
C SER A 87 -9.21 -9.45 -13.80
N GLY A 88 -9.73 -10.68 -13.72
CA GLY A 88 -9.41 -11.76 -14.66
C GLY A 88 -9.14 -13.09 -13.97
N LYS A 89 -8.40 -14.00 -14.66
CA LYS A 89 -7.91 -15.22 -14.01
C LYS A 89 -6.92 -14.84 -12.90
N LEU A 90 -6.77 -15.73 -11.91
CA LEU A 90 -5.91 -15.49 -10.75
C LEU A 90 -4.49 -15.01 -11.12
N VAL A 91 -3.87 -15.64 -12.12
CA VAL A 91 -2.51 -15.25 -12.57
C VAL A 91 -2.50 -13.89 -13.26
N GLU A 92 -3.50 -13.61 -14.10
CA GLU A 92 -3.64 -12.32 -14.80
C GLU A 92 -3.85 -11.19 -13.77
N GLY A 93 -4.68 -11.42 -12.75
CA GLY A 93 -4.90 -10.46 -11.67
C GLY A 93 -3.66 -10.25 -10.78
N LEU A 94 -2.90 -11.31 -10.49
CA LEU A 94 -1.61 -11.20 -9.79
C LEU A 94 -0.60 -10.34 -10.57
N VAL A 95 -0.45 -10.59 -11.86
CA VAL A 95 0.48 -9.84 -12.71
C VAL A 95 0.01 -8.39 -12.88
N GLY A 96 -1.29 -8.17 -13.11
CA GLY A 96 -1.87 -6.84 -13.19
C GLY A 96 -1.64 -6.03 -11.92
N SER A 97 -1.90 -6.63 -10.75
CA SER A 97 -1.74 -5.94 -9.47
C SER A 97 -0.28 -5.62 -9.16
N ALA A 98 0.65 -6.50 -9.55
CA ALA A 98 2.08 -6.24 -9.46
C ALA A 98 2.49 -5.06 -10.34
N ILE A 99 2.07 -5.03 -11.60
CA ILE A 99 2.43 -3.95 -12.55
C ILE A 99 1.83 -2.62 -12.10
N PHE A 100 0.52 -2.58 -11.89
CA PHE A 100 -0.17 -1.35 -11.48
C PHE A 100 0.30 -0.87 -10.10
N GLY A 101 0.55 -1.80 -9.17
CA GLY A 101 1.14 -1.49 -7.88
C GLY A 101 2.50 -0.83 -8.01
N ILE A 102 3.43 -1.41 -8.79
CA ILE A 102 4.77 -0.84 -9.02
C ILE A 102 4.67 0.55 -9.67
N VAL A 103 3.85 0.69 -10.72
CA VAL A 103 3.68 1.98 -11.41
C VAL A 103 3.10 3.04 -10.46
N GLY A 104 2.08 2.67 -9.67
CA GLY A 104 1.51 3.56 -8.66
C GLY A 104 2.53 3.97 -7.59
N ILE A 105 3.30 3.02 -7.07
CA ILE A 105 4.36 3.31 -6.09
C ILE A 105 5.38 4.30 -6.65
N ILE A 106 5.86 4.07 -7.87
CA ILE A 106 6.81 4.97 -8.55
C ILE A 106 6.19 6.36 -8.72
N ALA A 107 4.94 6.43 -9.19
CA ALA A 107 4.23 7.69 -9.36
C ALA A 107 4.09 8.45 -8.03
N GLN A 108 3.71 7.77 -6.95
CA GLN A 108 3.60 8.39 -5.62
C GLN A 108 4.93 8.96 -5.15
N VAL A 109 6.02 8.20 -5.27
CA VAL A 109 7.36 8.64 -4.87
C VAL A 109 7.80 9.87 -5.67
N VAL A 110 7.59 9.87 -6.99
CA VAL A 110 7.93 10.99 -7.86
C VAL A 110 7.10 12.23 -7.53
N MET A 111 5.79 12.06 -7.36
CA MET A 111 4.89 13.16 -6.99
C MET A 111 5.29 13.79 -5.68
N MET A 112 5.68 12.99 -4.69
CA MET A 112 6.14 13.52 -3.41
C MET A 112 7.44 14.30 -3.54
N ARG A 113 8.37 13.82 -4.35
CA ARG A 113 9.60 14.55 -4.61
C ARG A 113 9.30 15.91 -5.24
N ILE A 114 8.35 15.97 -6.17
CA ILE A 114 7.91 17.24 -6.77
C ILE A 114 7.23 18.13 -5.71
N ALA A 115 6.33 17.58 -4.89
CA ALA A 115 5.63 18.35 -3.86
C ALA A 115 6.60 18.98 -2.85
N THR A 116 7.59 18.21 -2.37
CA THR A 116 8.61 18.73 -1.44
C THR A 116 9.46 19.83 -2.07
N LEU A 117 9.83 19.70 -3.34
CA LEU A 117 10.53 20.75 -4.08
C LEU A 117 9.67 22.02 -4.24
N VAL A 118 8.37 21.88 -4.47
CA VAL A 118 7.44 23.01 -4.64
C VAL A 118 7.17 23.72 -3.30
N ILE A 119 7.03 22.97 -2.20
CA ILE A 119 6.78 23.55 -0.87
C ILE A 119 8.08 24.16 -0.30
N GLY A 120 9.25 23.73 -0.77
CA GLY A 120 10.55 24.28 -0.35
C GLY A 120 10.97 23.86 1.06
N ILE A 121 10.49 22.71 1.55
CA ILE A 121 10.80 22.20 2.89
C ILE A 121 12.12 21.46 2.87
N ASP A 122 13.05 21.86 3.75
CA ASP A 122 14.26 21.10 4.02
C ASP A 122 13.94 19.82 4.82
N MET A 123 13.68 18.72 4.10
CA MET A 123 13.39 17.43 4.73
C MET A 123 14.53 16.93 5.63
N ASN A 124 15.79 17.28 5.32
CA ASN A 124 16.94 16.80 6.10
C ASN A 124 16.91 17.36 7.53
N SER A 125 16.66 18.66 7.69
CA SER A 125 16.55 19.27 9.02
C SER A 125 15.27 18.88 9.75
N LEU A 126 14.17 18.69 8.99
CA LEU A 126 12.88 18.26 9.53
C LEU A 126 12.95 16.86 10.17
N PHE A 127 13.67 15.92 9.55
CA PHE A 127 13.75 14.55 10.05
C PHE A 127 14.84 14.32 11.10
N GLU A 128 15.89 15.14 11.09
CA GLU A 128 16.95 15.08 12.11
C GLU A 128 16.54 15.69 13.46
N SER A 129 15.51 16.55 13.49
CA SER A 129 15.08 17.23 14.72
C SER A 129 14.50 16.26 15.76
N ASP A 130 14.93 16.43 17.02
CA ASP A 130 14.36 15.71 18.17
C ASP A 130 12.99 16.26 18.58
N GLU A 131 12.67 17.49 18.17
CA GLU A 131 11.38 18.12 18.42
C GLU A 131 10.39 17.91 17.28
N PHE A 132 9.11 17.80 17.65
CA PHE A 132 8.02 17.67 16.71
C PHE A 132 7.73 19.02 16.04
N SER A 133 7.75 19.04 14.70
CA SER A 133 7.39 20.22 13.91
C SER A 133 6.06 20.02 13.21
N TYR A 134 5.24 21.07 13.17
CA TYR A 134 3.98 21.09 12.44
C TYR A 134 4.16 20.89 10.92
N ASP A 135 5.35 21.20 10.38
CA ASP A 135 5.66 20.97 8.97
C ASP A 135 5.59 19.48 8.61
N SER A 136 5.92 18.59 9.56
CA SER A 136 5.82 17.13 9.36
C SER A 136 4.39 16.67 9.09
N LEU A 137 3.39 17.34 9.67
CA LEU A 137 1.98 17.04 9.43
C LEU A 137 1.54 17.47 8.02
N MET A 138 2.02 18.62 7.55
CA MET A 138 1.74 19.08 6.18
C MET A 138 2.37 18.14 5.14
N VAL A 139 3.60 17.70 5.38
CA VAL A 139 4.31 16.72 4.55
C VAL A 139 3.58 15.37 4.55
N ALA A 140 3.18 14.89 5.73
CA ALA A 140 2.42 13.64 5.89
C ALA A 140 1.05 13.70 5.19
N ALA A 141 0.31 14.80 5.35
CA ALA A 141 -0.97 15.01 4.68
C ALA A 141 -0.81 15.09 3.16
N SER A 142 0.22 15.77 2.67
CA SER A 142 0.53 15.86 1.24
C SER A 142 0.82 14.49 0.65
N GLN A 143 1.67 13.69 1.32
CA GLN A 143 1.97 12.32 0.92
C GLN A 143 0.69 11.49 0.83
N PHE A 144 -0.15 11.56 1.86
CA PHE A 144 -1.39 10.81 1.90
C PHE A 144 -2.34 11.20 0.77
N ALA A 145 -2.54 12.50 0.53
CA ALA A 145 -3.37 13.01 -0.54
C ALA A 145 -2.88 12.60 -1.93
N LEU A 146 -1.57 12.67 -2.18
CA LEU A 146 -0.97 12.27 -3.45
C LEU A 146 -1.16 10.77 -3.73
N GLY A 147 -0.95 9.91 -2.74
CA GLY A 147 -1.19 8.48 -2.96
C GLY A 147 -2.66 8.14 -3.14
N ILE A 148 -3.61 8.89 -2.57
CA ILE A 148 -5.04 8.75 -2.93
C ILE A 148 -5.26 9.05 -4.41
N VAL A 149 -4.72 10.17 -4.91
CA VAL A 149 -4.85 10.53 -6.34
C VAL A 149 -4.28 9.43 -7.22
N VAL A 150 -3.08 8.95 -6.91
CA VAL A 150 -2.43 7.87 -7.66
C VAL A 150 -3.24 6.59 -7.62
N ALA A 151 -3.74 6.20 -6.45
CA ALA A 151 -4.48 4.97 -6.30
C ALA A 151 -5.84 4.99 -7.02
N VAL A 152 -6.51 6.13 -7.00
CA VAL A 152 -7.74 6.33 -7.78
C VAL A 152 -7.45 6.29 -9.29
N ALA A 153 -6.30 6.79 -9.72
CA ALA A 153 -5.88 6.72 -11.13
C ALA A 153 -5.58 5.29 -11.64
N ILE A 154 -5.52 4.29 -10.75
CA ILE A 154 -5.35 2.88 -11.12
C ILE A 154 -6.69 2.23 -11.52
N LEU A 155 -7.82 2.80 -11.10
CA LEU A 155 -9.17 2.35 -11.46
C LEU A 155 -9.52 2.72 -12.90
#